data_AF-A0A327HNH9-F1
#
_entry.id   AF-A0A327HNH9-F1
#
_cell.length_a   1.000
_cell.length_b   1.000
_cell.length_c   1.000
_cell.angle_alpha   90.00
_cell.angle_beta   90.00
_cell.angle_gamma   90.00
#
_symmetry.space_group_name_H-M   'P 1'
#
loop_
_entity.id
_entity.type
_entity.pdbx_description
1 polymer ?
#
loop_
_entity_poly.entity_id
_entity_poly.type
_entity_poly.pdbx_seq_one_letter_code
_entity_poly.pdbx_strand_id
1 'polypeptide(L)'
;MGINQIQKIIISAEIIRLIHISIILYVLFGWIFTHKIIWYSILIIVPLLEIHWKTNNDQCFLTTIEKKLRKSENDNSTFVGNLSKKYIKIEPSERILSLIIRLGMYSSAILCLAKITISK
;
A
#
# COMPACT_ATOMS: atom_id res chain seq x y z
N MET A 1 -9.13 -28.65 12.71
CA MET A 1 -9.41 -27.42 11.93
C MET A 1 -9.55 -27.84 10.47
N GLY A 2 -10.73 -27.72 9.87
CA GLY A 2 -11.04 -28.33 8.56
C GLY A 2 -10.37 -27.62 7.39
N ILE A 3 -10.02 -28.36 6.33
CA ILE A 3 -9.37 -27.89 5.10
C ILE A 3 -10.06 -26.64 4.50
N ASN A 4 -11.40 -26.59 4.57
CA ASN A 4 -12.21 -25.46 4.09
C ASN A 4 -11.97 -24.13 4.84
N GLN A 5 -11.55 -24.17 6.10
CA GLN A 5 -11.26 -22.95 6.87
C GLN A 5 -9.90 -22.36 6.49
N ILE A 6 -8.90 -23.21 6.27
CA ILE A 6 -7.56 -22.79 5.85
C ILE A 6 -7.62 -22.12 4.47
N GLN A 7 -8.37 -22.70 3.52
CA GLN A 7 -8.55 -22.11 2.19
C GLN A 7 -9.22 -20.73 2.23
N LYS A 8 -10.22 -20.53 3.09
CA LYS A 8 -10.89 -19.22 3.26
C LYS A 8 -9.92 -18.15 3.81
N ILE A 9 -9.05 -18.53 4.74
CA ILE A 9 -8.04 -17.63 5.31
C ILE A 9 -7.04 -17.20 4.24
N ILE A 10 -6.55 -18.15 3.43
CA ILE A 10 -5.62 -17.89 2.31
C ILE A 10 -6.24 -16.90 1.32
N ILE A 11 -7.45 -17.19 0.84
CA ILE A 11 -8.15 -16.33 -0.12
C ILE A 11 -8.34 -14.92 0.46
N SER A 12 -8.71 -14.81 1.73
CA SER A 12 -8.89 -13.52 2.40
C SER A 12 -7.57 -12.73 2.49
N ALA A 13 -6.47 -13.40 2.84
CA ALA A 13 -5.15 -12.77 2.90
C ALA A 13 -4.70 -12.26 1.52
N GLU A 14 -4.95 -13.02 0.46
CA GLU A 14 -4.64 -12.63 -0.92
C GLU A 14 -5.50 -11.46 -1.41
N ILE A 15 -6.80 -11.42 -1.07
CA ILE A 15 -7.68 -10.29 -1.38
C ILE A 15 -7.17 -9.01 -0.70
N ILE A 16 -6.83 -9.09 0.58
CA ILE A 16 -6.30 -7.93 1.33
C ILE A 16 -4.98 -7.46 0.73
N ARG A 17 -4.10 -8.39 0.35
CA ARG A 17 -2.86 -8.08 -0.35
C ARG A 17 -3.13 -7.35 -1.66
N LEU A 18 -4.08 -7.83 -2.46
CA LEU A 18 -4.45 -7.20 -3.73
C LEU A 18 -4.98 -5.77 -3.52
N ILE A 19 -5.88 -5.57 -2.55
CA ILE A 19 -6.39 -4.25 -2.19
C ILE A 19 -5.25 -3.31 -1.77
N HIS A 20 -4.32 -3.82 -0.96
CA HIS A 20 -3.19 -3.02 -0.49
C HIS A 20 -2.28 -2.58 -1.66
N ILE A 21 -1.97 -3.50 -2.58
CA ILE A 21 -1.25 -3.19 -3.83
C ILE A 21 -1.97 -2.12 -4.63
N SER A 22 -3.27 -2.28 -4.84
CA SER A 22 -4.08 -1.34 -5.62
C SER A 22 -4.04 0.07 -5.04
N ILE A 23 -4.11 0.21 -3.71
CA ILE A 23 -4.01 1.51 -3.04
C ILE A 23 -2.62 2.13 -3.26
N ILE A 24 -1.55 1.36 -3.08
CA ILE A 24 -0.19 1.87 -3.29
C ILE A 24 0.02 2.31 -4.73
N LEU A 25 -0.38 1.48 -5.71
CA LEU A 25 -0.27 1.82 -7.13
C LEU A 25 -1.09 3.07 -7.48
N TYR A 26 -2.31 3.16 -6.96
CA TYR A 26 -3.17 4.32 -7.16
C TYR A 26 -2.52 5.61 -6.64
N VAL A 27 -1.97 5.58 -5.43
CA VAL A 27 -1.35 6.76 -4.82
C VAL A 27 -0.04 7.14 -5.52
N LEU A 28 0.76 6.17 -5.97
CA LEU A 28 2.03 6.42 -6.64
C LEU A 28 1.90 6.85 -8.10
N PHE A 29 0.90 6.32 -8.82
CA PHE A 29 0.77 6.49 -10.27
C PHE A 29 -0.51 7.18 -10.72
N GLY A 30 -1.40 7.55 -9.80
CA GLY A 30 -2.67 8.17 -10.14
C GLY A 30 -2.53 9.54 -10.81
N TRP A 31 -1.37 10.20 -10.68
CA TRP A 31 -1.02 11.40 -11.43
C TRP A 31 -0.92 11.18 -12.94
N ILE A 32 -0.74 9.94 -13.43
CA ILE A 32 -0.66 9.63 -14.87
C ILE A 32 -2.01 9.87 -15.56
N PHE A 33 -3.12 9.57 -14.89
CA PHE A 33 -4.46 9.78 -15.44
C PHE A 33 -4.72 11.27 -15.72
N THR A 34 -5.65 11.55 -16.64
CA THR A 34 -6.01 12.91 -17.06
C THR A 34 -7.24 13.48 -16.33
N HIS A 35 -7.90 12.68 -15.50
CA HIS A 35 -9.10 13.10 -14.79
C HIS A 35 -8.75 13.91 -13.52
N LYS A 36 -9.21 15.16 -13.48
CA LYS A 36 -9.00 16.09 -12.35
C LYS A 36 -9.47 15.51 -11.00
N ILE A 37 -10.56 14.74 -10.99
CA ILE A 37 -11.09 14.09 -9.78
C ILE A 37 -10.02 13.19 -9.14
N ILE A 38 -9.28 12.42 -9.94
CA ILE A 38 -8.21 11.53 -9.46
C ILE A 38 -7.09 12.35 -8.81
N TRP A 39 -6.74 13.49 -9.39
CA TRP A 39 -5.69 14.35 -8.83
C TRP A 39 -6.11 14.95 -7.49
N TYR A 40 -7.33 15.45 -7.38
CA TYR A 40 -7.86 15.97 -6.11
C TYR A 40 -7.96 14.89 -5.05
N SER A 41 -8.43 13.68 -5.40
CA SER A 41 -8.52 12.58 -4.43
C SER A 41 -7.14 12.13 -3.95
N ILE A 42 -6.09 12.16 -4.78
CA ILE A 42 -4.71 11.90 -4.33
C ILE A 42 -4.24 12.96 -3.34
N LEU A 43 -4.48 14.25 -3.62
CA LEU A 43 -4.14 15.34 -2.69
C LEU A 43 -4.81 15.19 -1.31
N ILE A 44 -5.98 14.58 -1.25
CA ILE A 44 -6.70 14.29 0.00
C ILE A 44 -6.21 12.98 0.63
N ILE A 45 -6.00 11.92 -0.16
CA ILE A 45 -5.60 10.60 0.35
C ILE A 45 -4.19 10.60 0.93
N VAL A 46 -3.25 11.33 0.32
CA VAL A 46 -1.86 11.40 0.81
C VAL A 46 -1.77 11.82 2.29
N PRO A 47 -2.32 12.97 2.72
CA PRO A 47 -2.28 13.35 4.13
C PRO A 47 -3.08 12.39 5.02
N LEU A 48 -4.18 11.81 4.55
CA LEU A 48 -4.93 10.82 5.31
C LEU A 48 -4.12 9.54 5.57
N LEU A 49 -3.38 9.07 4.56
CA LEU A 49 -2.48 7.92 4.71
C LEU A 49 -1.31 8.21 5.65
N GLU A 50 -0.75 9.41 5.60
CA GLU A 50 0.30 9.83 6.53
C GLU A 50 -0.21 9.86 7.98
N ILE A 51 -1.41 10.42 8.21
CA ILE A 51 -2.07 10.41 9.53
C ILE A 51 -2.29 8.97 9.98
N HIS A 52 -2.84 8.12 9.09
CA HIS A 52 -3.08 6.71 9.36
C HIS A 52 -1.81 5.95 9.75
N TRP A 53 -0.70 6.16 9.05
CA TRP A 53 0.57 5.53 9.42
C TRP A 53 1.07 6.02 10.78
N LYS A 54 0.99 7.33 11.05
CA LYS A 54 1.38 7.87 12.35
C LYS A 54 0.54 7.33 13.51
N THR A 55 -0.76 7.09 13.30
CA THR A 55 -1.63 6.52 14.33
C THR A 55 -1.55 4.98 14.42
N ASN A 56 -0.89 4.33 13.45
CA ASN A 56 -0.79 2.87 13.36
C ASN A 56 0.67 2.38 13.26
N ASN A 57 1.54 2.88 14.14
CA ASN A 57 2.94 2.42 14.29
C ASN A 57 3.76 2.44 12.98
N ASP A 58 3.58 3.47 12.15
CA ASP A 58 4.19 3.62 10.83
C ASP A 58 3.92 2.45 9.87
N GLN A 59 2.83 1.70 10.10
CA GLN A 59 2.41 0.58 9.27
C GLN A 59 1.01 0.82 8.69
N CYS A 60 0.76 0.27 7.51
CA CYS A 60 -0.58 0.22 6.96
C CYS A 60 -1.43 -0.79 7.75
N PHE A 61 -2.65 -0.42 8.12
CA PHE A 61 -3.61 -1.34 8.75
C PHE A 61 -3.83 -2.64 7.96
N LEU A 62 -3.79 -2.59 6.63
CA LEU A 62 -3.88 -3.79 5.78
C LEU A 62 -2.72 -4.75 6.03
N THR A 63 -1.51 -4.25 6.31
CA THR A 63 -0.37 -5.07 6.73
C THR A 63 -0.65 -5.78 8.06
N THR A 64 -1.29 -5.10 9.01
CA THR A 64 -1.66 -5.70 10.31
C THR A 64 -2.67 -6.83 10.12
N ILE A 65 -3.68 -6.63 9.26
CA ILE A 65 -4.66 -7.67 8.96
C ILE A 65 -3.99 -8.85 8.25
N GLU A 66 -3.12 -8.59 7.27
CA GLU A 66 -2.40 -9.64 6.55
C GLU A 66 -1.51 -10.46 7.48
N LYS A 67 -0.76 -9.81 8.39
CA LYS A 67 0.03 -10.49 9.43
C LYS A 67 -0.84 -11.38 10.30
N LYS A 68 -2.05 -10.93 10.65
CA LYS A 68 -2.99 -11.69 11.49
C LYS A 68 -3.54 -12.91 10.75
N LEU A 69 -3.88 -12.77 9.48
CA LEU A 69 -4.39 -13.86 8.65
C LEU A 69 -3.30 -14.89 8.36
N ARG A 70 -2.10 -14.47 7.98
CA ARG A 70 -1.02 -15.40 7.63
C ARG A 70 -0.39 -16.11 8.85
N LYS A 71 -0.36 -15.47 10.03
CA LYS A 71 -0.03 -16.17 11.28
C LYS A 71 -0.95 -17.35 11.58
N SER A 72 -2.20 -17.31 11.11
CA SER A 72 -3.11 -18.47 11.21
C SER A 72 -2.85 -19.56 10.17
N GLU A 73 -1.92 -19.32 9.23
CA GLU A 73 -1.53 -20.19 8.12
C GLU A 73 -0.11 -20.79 8.28
N ASN A 74 0.59 -20.54 9.40
CA ASN A 74 2.03 -20.83 9.56
C ASN A 74 2.94 -20.15 8.50
N ASP A 75 2.43 -19.18 7.75
CA ASP A 75 3.21 -18.37 6.81
C ASP A 75 3.46 -16.98 7.41
N ASN A 76 4.72 -16.53 7.43
CA ASN A 76 5.09 -15.21 7.97
C ASN A 76 5.28 -14.15 6.86
N SER A 77 4.97 -14.47 5.61
CA SER A 77 5.26 -13.58 4.46
C SER A 77 4.19 -12.50 4.24
N THR A 78 4.43 -11.25 4.64
CA THR A 78 3.51 -10.14 4.34
C THR A 78 3.63 -9.66 2.90
N PHE A 79 2.71 -8.82 2.44
CA PHE A 79 2.76 -8.16 1.13
C PHE A 79 4.14 -7.55 0.87
N VAL A 80 4.62 -6.76 1.83
CA VAL A 80 5.94 -6.13 1.81
C VAL A 80 7.04 -7.18 1.69
N GLY A 81 7.00 -8.23 2.51
CA GLY A 81 7.98 -9.32 2.45
C GLY A 81 7.98 -10.07 1.11
N ASN A 82 6.81 -10.30 0.52
CA ASN A 82 6.66 -10.99 -0.76
C ASN A 82 7.05 -10.11 -1.96
N LEU A 83 6.71 -8.82 -1.94
CA LEU A 83 7.11 -7.87 -2.98
C LEU A 83 8.63 -7.67 -2.98
N SER A 84 9.23 -7.54 -1.78
CA SER A 84 10.68 -7.53 -1.60
C SER A 84 11.28 -8.79 -2.19
N LYS A 85 10.95 -9.99 -1.70
CA LYS A 85 11.57 -11.25 -2.17
C LYS A 85 11.47 -11.47 -3.69
N LYS A 86 10.37 -11.04 -4.31
CA LYS A 86 10.13 -11.29 -5.74
C LYS A 86 10.89 -10.35 -6.68
N TYR A 87 11.06 -9.09 -6.31
CA TYR A 87 11.64 -8.07 -7.21
C TYR A 87 12.97 -7.51 -6.73
N ILE A 88 13.22 -7.57 -5.43
CA ILE A 88 14.41 -7.01 -4.79
C ILE A 88 15.02 -8.17 -4.00
N LYS A 89 16.02 -8.87 -4.54
CA LYS A 89 16.78 -9.95 -3.86
C LYS A 89 17.49 -9.50 -2.55
N ILE A 90 17.22 -8.28 -2.10
CA ILE A 90 17.65 -7.65 -0.86
C ILE A 90 16.37 -7.44 -0.06
N GLU A 91 16.29 -7.91 1.19
CA GLU A 91 15.20 -7.55 2.09
C GLU A 91 15.45 -6.11 2.56
N PRO A 92 14.82 -5.07 1.96
CA PRO A 92 15.03 -3.72 2.43
C PRO A 92 14.44 -3.63 3.84
N SER A 93 15.14 -2.96 4.74
CA SER A 93 14.57 -2.66 6.06
C SER A 93 13.20 -1.99 5.88
N GLU A 94 12.19 -2.41 6.65
CA GLU A 94 10.84 -1.82 6.68
C GLU A 94 10.87 -0.28 6.74
N ARG A 95 11.91 0.28 7.38
CA ARG A 95 12.17 1.73 7.45
C ARG A 95 12.48 2.34 6.08
N ILE A 96 13.36 1.70 5.31
CA ILE A 96 13.75 2.16 3.97
C ILE A 96 12.54 2.09 3.04
N LEU A 97 11.74 1.01 3.14
CA LEU A 97 10.55 0.89 2.31
C LEU A 97 9.51 1.95 2.66
N SER A 98 9.24 2.19 3.94
CA SER A 98 8.34 3.27 4.37
C SER A 98 8.80 4.63 3.85
N LEU A 99 10.11 4.90 3.88
CA LEU A 99 10.70 6.11 3.31
C LEU A 99 10.46 6.22 1.79
N ILE A 100 10.75 5.16 1.04
CA ILE A 100 10.56 5.13 -0.42
C ILE A 100 9.09 5.39 -0.77
N ILE A 101 8.16 4.70 -0.10
CA ILE A 101 6.73 4.88 -0.35
C ILE A 101 6.30 6.30 0.00
N ARG A 102 6.73 6.86 1.14
CA ARG A 102 6.42 8.26 1.52
C ARG A 102 6.93 9.24 0.46
N LEU A 103 8.20 9.12 0.05
CA LEU A 103 8.78 9.99 -0.97
C LEU A 103 8.03 9.89 -2.29
N GLY A 104 7.69 8.67 -2.73
CA GLY A 104 6.91 8.43 -3.94
C GLY A 104 5.51 9.04 -3.85
N MET A 105 4.82 8.85 -2.73
CA MET A 105 3.49 9.39 -2.47
C MET A 105 3.46 10.92 -2.49
N TYR A 106 4.41 11.58 -1.81
CA TYR A 106 4.51 13.05 -1.82
C TYR A 106 4.90 13.58 -3.20
N SER A 107 5.79 12.89 -3.92
CA SER A 107 6.15 13.24 -5.30
C SER A 107 4.92 13.17 -6.22
N SER A 108 4.10 12.12 -6.11
CA SER A 108 2.84 11.98 -6.84
C SER A 108 1.87 13.13 -6.52
N ALA A 109 1.71 13.48 -5.24
CA ALA A 109 0.86 14.60 -4.83
C ALA A 109 1.33 15.94 -5.43
N ILE A 110 2.64 16.20 -5.44
CA ILE A 110 3.22 17.40 -6.08
C ILE A 110 2.93 17.41 -7.59
N LEU A 111 3.09 16.27 -8.28
CA LEU A 111 2.78 16.15 -9.71
C LEU A 111 1.29 16.39 -9.99
N CYS A 112 0.39 15.86 -9.16
CA CYS A 112 -1.04 16.14 -9.23
C CYS A 112 -1.34 17.62 -9.05
N LEU A 113 -0.73 18.28 -8.06
CA LEU A 113 -0.90 19.71 -7.83
C LEU A 113 -0.41 20.53 -9.03
N ALA A 114 0.77 20.23 -9.55
CA ALA A 114 1.32 20.88 -10.75
C ALA A 114 0.39 20.72 -11.95
N LYS A 115 -0.11 19.49 -12.20
CA LYS A 115 -1.07 19.22 -13.27
C LYS A 115 -2.37 20.00 -13.10
N ILE A 116 -2.92 20.10 -11.88
CA ILE A 116 -4.11 20.91 -11.60
C ILE A 116 -3.86 22.39 -11.92
N THR A 117 -2.69 22.92 -11.56
CA THR A 117 -2.35 24.32 -11.80
C THR A 117 -2.10 24.64 -13.27
N ILE A 118 -1.55 23.71 -14.04
CA ILE A 118 -1.29 23.87 -15.49
C ILE A 118 -2.57 23.65 -16.30
N SER A 119 -3.46 22.77 -15.84
CA SER A 119 -4.73 22.45 -16.53
C SER A 119 -5.88 23.41 -16.15
N LYS A 120 -5.55 24.59 -15.60
CA LYS A 120 -6.47 25.70 -15.37
C LYS A 120 -6.62 26.51 -16.65
#